data_AF-Q6XPL3-F1
#
_entry.id   AF-Q6XPL3-F1
#
_cell.length_a   1.000
_cell.length_b   1.000
_cell.length_c   1.000
_cell.angle_alpha   90.00
_cell.angle_beta   90.00
_cell.angle_gamma   90.00
#
_symmetry.space_group_name_H-M   'P 1'
#
loop_
_entity.id
_entity.type
_entity.pdbx_description
1 polymer ?
#
loop_
_entity_poly.entity_id
_entity_poly.type
_entity_poly.pdbx_seq_one_letter_code
_entity_poly.pdbx_strand_id
1 'polypeptide(L)'
;SLLGICLLTQILTGLLLAMHYTADTTLAFSSVAHTCRNVQYGWLIRNLHANGASFFFICIYLHIGRGFYYGSYLYKETWNTGVILLLTLMATAFVGYVLPWGQMSFWGATVITNLFSAIPYIGQTLVEWAWGGFSVDNPTLTRFFALHFLLPFMIAGLTLIHLTFLHESGSNNPLGIVSNCDKIPFHPYFTLKDILGFMLLLLPLTTLALFSPNLLGDPENFTPANPLVTPPHIKPEWYFLFAYAILRSIPNKLGGVLALAASVLVLFLAPFLHKAKQRTMTFRPLSQLLFWILVANLFILTWVG
;
A
#
# COMPACT_ATOMS: atom_id res chain seq x y z
N SER A 1 6.55 -13.31 6.30
CA SER A 1 6.59 -12.98 7.72
C SER A 1 6.37 -11.49 7.96
N LEU A 2 7.26 -10.58 7.51
CA LEU A 2 7.12 -9.13 7.80
C LEU A 2 5.78 -8.50 7.36
N LEU A 3 5.28 -8.82 6.16
CA LEU A 3 3.96 -8.35 5.71
C LEU A 3 2.81 -8.85 6.61
N GLY A 4 2.94 -10.06 7.16
CA GLY A 4 1.96 -10.64 8.08
C GLY A 4 1.95 -9.91 9.42
N ILE A 5 3.12 -9.56 9.97
CA ILE A 5 3.18 -8.77 11.21
C ILE A 5 2.70 -7.33 10.97
N CYS A 6 3.03 -6.71 9.83
CA CYS A 6 2.46 -5.41 9.46
C CYS A 6 0.92 -5.46 9.43
N LEU A 7 0.34 -6.47 8.76
CA LEU A 7 -1.12 -6.64 8.72
C LEU A 7 -1.73 -6.76 10.12
N LEU A 8 -1.16 -7.62 10.97
CA LEU A 8 -1.64 -7.81 12.33
C LEU A 8 -1.53 -6.51 13.15
N THR A 9 -0.40 -5.80 13.06
CA THR A 9 -0.20 -4.50 13.71
C THR A 9 -1.23 -3.48 13.24
N GLN A 10 -1.50 -3.39 11.94
CA GLN A 10 -2.50 -2.46 11.39
C GLN A 10 -3.91 -2.81 11.86
N ILE A 11 -4.29 -4.09 11.90
CA ILE A 11 -5.61 -4.52 12.40
C ILE A 11 -5.74 -4.18 13.88
N LEU A 12 -4.76 -4.52 14.71
CA LEU A 12 -4.82 -4.26 16.16
C LEU A 12 -4.88 -2.77 16.47
N THR A 13 -3.96 -1.98 15.92
CA THR A 13 -3.95 -0.53 16.12
C THR A 13 -5.19 0.13 15.51
N GLY A 14 -5.64 -0.33 14.35
CA GLY A 14 -6.83 0.18 13.66
C GLY A 14 -8.12 -0.07 14.46
N LEU A 15 -8.29 -1.26 15.04
CA LEU A 15 -9.41 -1.57 15.92
C LEU A 15 -9.43 -0.66 17.16
N LEU A 16 -8.28 -0.44 17.79
CA LEU A 16 -8.17 0.46 18.95
C LEU A 16 -8.49 1.91 18.58
N LEU A 17 -8.06 2.39 17.40
CA LEU A 17 -8.41 3.72 16.92
C LEU A 17 -9.91 3.83 16.58
N ALA A 18 -10.48 2.79 15.98
CA ALA A 18 -11.90 2.75 15.61
C ALA A 18 -12.84 2.86 16.82
N MET A 19 -12.42 2.39 18.00
CA MET A 19 -13.18 2.55 19.25
C MET A 19 -13.30 4.02 19.72
N HIS A 20 -12.50 4.93 19.16
CA HIS A 20 -12.46 6.34 19.53
C HIS A 20 -12.70 7.29 18.35
N TYR A 21 -12.86 6.76 17.14
CA TYR A 21 -13.09 7.54 15.93
C TYR A 21 -14.59 7.76 15.68
N THR A 22 -14.96 8.91 15.11
CA THR A 22 -16.33 9.20 14.67
C THR A 22 -16.33 9.59 13.20
N ALA A 23 -17.02 8.79 12.37
CA ALA A 23 -17.13 9.01 10.93
C ALA A 23 -18.24 10.04 10.61
N ASP A 24 -18.04 11.29 11.02
CA ASP A 24 -18.89 12.42 10.65
C ASP A 24 -17.99 13.62 10.27
N THR A 25 -18.27 14.34 9.18
CA THR A 25 -17.37 15.40 8.69
C THR A 25 -17.15 16.52 9.70
N THR A 26 -18.10 16.75 10.62
CA THR A 26 -17.97 17.77 11.69
C THR A 26 -17.12 17.28 12.87
N LEU A 27 -16.95 15.96 13.02
CA LEU A 27 -16.30 15.32 14.18
C LEU A 27 -15.04 14.52 13.83
N ALA A 28 -14.82 14.15 12.57
CA ALA A 28 -13.76 13.21 12.20
C ALA A 28 -12.37 13.73 12.58
N PHE A 29 -12.04 14.95 12.15
CA PHE A 29 -10.76 15.59 12.47
C PHE A 29 -10.58 15.76 13.99
N SER A 30 -11.62 16.23 14.69
CA SER A 30 -11.56 16.45 16.13
C SER A 30 -11.52 15.14 16.94
N SER A 31 -12.14 14.05 16.47
CA SER A 31 -12.07 12.72 17.10
C SER A 31 -10.67 12.11 17.02
N VAL A 32 -9.96 12.29 15.91
CA VAL A 32 -8.55 11.90 15.78
C VAL A 32 -7.66 12.73 16.71
N ALA A 33 -7.89 14.05 16.77
CA ALA A 33 -7.17 14.94 17.68
C ALA A 33 -7.46 14.58 19.16
N HIS A 34 -8.71 14.29 19.49
CA HIS A 34 -9.14 13.83 20.81
C HIS A 34 -8.44 12.52 21.19
N THR A 35 -8.39 11.55 20.28
CA THR A 35 -7.69 10.28 20.51
C THR A 35 -6.21 10.51 20.82
N CYS A 36 -5.54 11.39 20.08
CA CYS A 36 -4.13 11.68 20.34
C CYS A 36 -3.89 12.41 21.68
N ARG A 37 -4.83 13.25 22.13
CA ARG A 37 -4.64 14.14 23.29
C ARG A 37 -5.17 13.58 24.61
N ASN A 38 -6.27 12.83 24.56
CA ASN A 38 -7.05 12.48 25.75
C ASN A 38 -7.12 10.97 26.02
N VAL A 39 -6.97 10.12 24.99
CA VAL A 39 -6.97 8.66 25.16
C VAL A 39 -5.58 8.23 25.62
N GLN A 40 -5.53 7.40 26.67
CA GLN A 40 -4.27 6.87 27.21
C GLN A 40 -3.50 6.12 26.11
N TYR A 41 -2.26 6.55 25.84
CA TYR A 41 -1.43 6.08 24.73
C TYR A 41 -2.04 6.23 23.32
N GLY A 42 -3.13 7.01 23.16
CA GLY A 42 -3.79 7.18 21.86
C GLY A 42 -2.88 7.81 20.81
N TRP A 43 -2.00 8.74 21.19
CA TRP A 43 -0.97 9.30 20.30
C TRP A 43 -0.01 8.22 19.78
N LEU A 44 0.40 7.28 20.63
CA LEU A 44 1.33 6.21 20.27
C LEU A 44 0.64 5.23 19.32
N ILE A 45 -0.59 4.81 19.64
CA ILE A 45 -1.39 3.93 18.77
C ILE A 45 -1.60 4.58 17.40
N ARG A 46 -1.96 5.87 17.36
CA ARG A 46 -2.13 6.63 16.10
C ARG A 46 -0.84 6.70 15.31
N ASN A 47 0.29 7.01 15.96
CA ASN A 47 1.58 7.10 15.29
C ASN A 47 2.07 5.74 14.79
N LEU A 48 1.85 4.66 15.53
CA LEU A 48 2.14 3.30 15.09
C LEU A 48 1.28 2.89 13.91
N HIS A 49 -0.01 3.25 13.90
CA HIS A 49 -0.90 2.95 12.78
C HIS A 49 -0.51 3.70 11.50
N ALA A 50 -0.22 5.00 11.62
CA ALA A 50 0.17 5.84 10.48
C ALA A 50 1.54 5.43 9.90
N ASN A 51 2.56 5.30 10.74
CA ASN A 51 3.90 4.89 10.29
C ASN A 51 3.94 3.40 9.92
N GLY A 52 3.13 2.56 10.56
CA GLY A 52 2.98 1.15 10.23
C GLY A 52 2.45 0.93 8.82
N ALA A 53 1.57 1.80 8.31
CA ALA A 53 1.15 1.80 6.91
C ALA A 53 2.34 2.02 5.96
N SER A 54 3.23 2.99 6.26
CA SER A 54 4.45 3.21 5.48
C SER A 54 5.38 1.99 5.50
N PHE A 55 5.59 1.38 6.66
CA PHE A 55 6.39 0.15 6.76
C PHE A 55 5.75 -1.03 6.01
N PHE A 56 4.42 -1.06 5.92
CA PHE A 56 3.72 -2.07 5.11
C PHE A 56 4.08 -1.92 3.63
N PHE A 57 4.11 -0.69 3.11
CA PHE A 57 4.52 -0.42 1.72
C PHE A 57 6.02 -0.63 1.47
N ILE A 58 6.89 -0.28 2.42
CA ILE A 58 8.32 -0.62 2.32
C ILE A 58 8.47 -2.14 2.17
N CYS A 59 7.81 -2.91 3.05
CA CYS A 59 7.86 -4.36 3.02
C CYS A 59 7.29 -4.94 1.71
N ILE A 60 6.19 -4.38 1.18
CA ILE A 60 5.54 -4.95 -0.01
C ILE A 60 6.36 -4.67 -1.27
N TYR A 61 6.97 -3.49 -1.38
CA TYR A 61 7.85 -3.17 -2.51
C TYR A 61 9.13 -4.02 -2.49
N LEU A 62 9.73 -4.25 -1.32
CA LEU A 62 10.83 -5.20 -1.19
C LEU A 62 10.40 -6.64 -1.53
N HIS A 63 9.20 -7.05 -1.10
CA HIS A 63 8.67 -8.38 -1.39
C HIS A 63 8.45 -8.61 -2.90
N ILE A 64 7.88 -7.61 -3.59
CA ILE A 64 7.67 -7.61 -5.05
C ILE A 64 9.03 -7.59 -5.77
N GLY A 65 9.95 -6.72 -5.36
CA GLY A 65 11.29 -6.64 -5.92
C GLY A 65 12.05 -7.96 -5.82
N ARG A 66 11.98 -8.63 -4.66
CA ARG A 66 12.49 -10.00 -4.48
C ARG A 66 11.83 -10.97 -5.46
N GLY A 67 10.51 -10.89 -5.64
CA GLY A 67 9.77 -11.72 -6.58
C GLY A 67 10.23 -11.55 -8.02
N PHE A 68 10.52 -10.32 -8.46
CA PHE A 68 11.11 -10.04 -9.77
C PHE A 68 12.53 -10.55 -9.90
N TYR A 69 13.41 -10.19 -8.97
CA TYR A 69 14.84 -10.51 -9.06
C TYR A 69 15.10 -12.02 -9.08
N TYR A 70 14.34 -12.78 -8.30
CA TYR A 70 14.48 -14.23 -8.22
C TYR A 70 13.50 -15.01 -9.12
N GLY A 71 12.70 -14.35 -9.96
CA GLY A 71 11.77 -15.04 -10.86
C GLY A 71 10.69 -15.85 -10.12
N SER A 72 10.29 -15.40 -8.91
CA SER A 72 9.23 -16.06 -8.14
C SER A 72 7.86 -15.84 -8.75
N TYR A 73 7.69 -14.83 -9.62
CA TYR A 73 6.46 -14.63 -10.41
C TYR A 73 6.09 -15.83 -11.30
N LEU A 74 7.02 -16.76 -11.56
CA LEU A 74 6.71 -18.00 -12.27
C LEU A 74 5.77 -18.94 -11.50
N TYR A 75 5.62 -18.75 -10.18
CA TYR A 75 4.49 -19.33 -9.43
C TYR A 75 3.26 -18.46 -9.65
N LYS A 76 2.55 -18.71 -10.76
CA LYS A 76 1.56 -17.78 -11.33
C LYS A 76 0.42 -17.49 -10.37
N GLU A 77 -0.12 -18.50 -9.70
CA GLU A 77 -1.24 -18.40 -8.78
C GLU A 77 -0.85 -17.58 -7.53
N THR A 78 0.29 -17.91 -6.93
CA THR A 78 0.88 -17.12 -5.83
C THR A 78 1.18 -15.69 -6.26
N TRP A 79 1.73 -15.49 -7.46
CA TRP A 79 2.03 -14.16 -7.97
C TRP A 79 0.78 -13.32 -8.20
N ASN A 80 -0.22 -13.87 -8.89
CA ASN A 80 -1.46 -13.18 -9.21
C ASN A 80 -2.25 -12.82 -7.95
N THR A 81 -2.32 -13.74 -6.97
CA THR A 81 -2.89 -13.42 -5.65
C THR A 81 -2.08 -12.34 -4.92
N GLY A 82 -0.76 -12.31 -5.09
CA GLY A 82 0.11 -11.24 -4.61
C GLY A 82 -0.19 -9.87 -5.24
N VAL A 83 -0.48 -9.81 -6.54
CA VAL A 83 -0.90 -8.57 -7.21
C VAL A 83 -2.27 -8.11 -6.70
N ILE A 84 -3.21 -9.04 -6.47
CA ILE A 84 -4.51 -8.72 -5.86
C ILE A 84 -4.31 -8.17 -4.43
N LEU A 85 -3.45 -8.80 -3.63
CA LEU A 85 -3.09 -8.30 -2.29
C LEU A 85 -2.54 -6.88 -2.32
N LEU A 86 -1.67 -6.56 -3.30
CA LEU A 86 -1.16 -5.20 -3.49
C LEU A 86 -2.29 -4.22 -3.79
N LEU A 87 -3.17 -4.53 -4.74
CA LEU A 87 -4.29 -3.66 -5.10
C LEU A 87 -5.23 -3.42 -3.91
N THR A 88 -5.55 -4.47 -3.15
CA THR A 88 -6.39 -4.36 -1.95
C THR A 88 -5.69 -3.54 -0.86
N LEU A 89 -4.38 -3.68 -0.68
CA LEU A 89 -3.60 -2.86 0.25
C LEU A 89 -3.59 -1.38 -0.16
N MET A 90 -3.38 -1.09 -1.46
CA MET A 90 -3.43 0.26 -2.01
C MET A 90 -4.80 0.89 -1.77
N ALA A 91 -5.89 0.17 -2.06
CA ALA A 91 -7.25 0.64 -1.79
C ALA A 91 -7.45 0.91 -0.30
N THR A 92 -7.05 -0.02 0.57
CA THR A 92 -7.16 0.10 2.04
C THR A 92 -6.44 1.33 2.57
N ALA A 93 -5.19 1.54 2.17
CA ALA A 93 -4.40 2.68 2.62
C ALA A 93 -4.96 4.01 2.12
N PHE A 94 -5.42 4.06 0.87
CA PHE A 94 -6.07 5.24 0.31
C PHE A 94 -7.31 5.64 1.10
N VAL A 95 -8.27 4.72 1.31
CA VAL A 95 -9.49 5.06 2.07
C VAL A 95 -9.19 5.37 3.55
N GLY A 96 -8.15 4.78 4.12
CA GLY A 96 -7.69 5.07 5.50
C GLY A 96 -7.12 6.47 5.64
N TYR A 97 -6.38 6.95 4.63
CA TYR A 97 -5.81 8.29 4.61
C TYR A 97 -6.87 9.39 4.57
N VAL A 98 -8.09 9.08 4.12
CA VAL A 98 -9.21 10.05 4.08
C VAL A 98 -9.82 10.29 5.46
N LEU A 99 -9.73 9.31 6.37
CA LEU A 99 -10.45 9.30 7.65
C LEU A 99 -10.11 10.46 8.60
N PRO A 100 -8.85 10.95 8.69
CA PRO A 100 -8.53 12.11 9.52
C PRO A 100 -9.22 13.41 9.06
N TRP A 101 -9.75 13.45 7.84
CA TRP A 101 -10.48 14.59 7.28
C TRP A 101 -9.71 15.93 7.34
N GLY A 102 -8.40 15.86 7.09
CA GLY A 102 -7.56 17.05 6.88
C GLY A 102 -7.55 17.51 5.41
N GLN A 103 -6.81 18.58 5.10
CA GLN A 103 -6.76 19.14 3.75
C GLN A 103 -6.29 18.11 2.70
N MET A 104 -5.16 17.44 2.93
CA MET A 104 -4.66 16.43 1.98
C MET A 104 -5.57 15.21 1.89
N SER A 105 -6.22 14.84 3.00
CA SER A 105 -7.23 13.78 3.04
C SER A 105 -8.38 14.06 2.06
N PHE A 106 -8.98 15.25 2.17
CA PHE A 106 -10.15 15.66 1.39
C PHE A 106 -9.81 15.90 -0.08
N TRP A 107 -8.76 16.67 -0.35
CA TRP A 107 -8.38 17.02 -1.72
C TRP A 107 -7.77 15.84 -2.46
N GLY A 108 -7.02 14.98 -1.77
CA GLY A 108 -6.55 13.71 -2.29
C GLY A 108 -7.72 12.80 -2.69
N ALA A 109 -8.73 12.66 -1.82
CA ALA A 109 -9.94 11.92 -2.14
C ALA A 109 -10.64 12.47 -3.39
N THR A 110 -10.83 13.79 -3.44
CA THR A 110 -11.50 14.49 -4.55
C THR A 110 -10.79 14.25 -5.88
N VAL A 111 -9.47 14.45 -5.93
CA VAL A 111 -8.69 14.30 -7.17
C VAL A 111 -8.63 12.84 -7.61
N ILE A 112 -8.31 11.92 -6.71
CA ILE A 112 -8.08 10.51 -7.07
C ILE A 112 -9.37 9.82 -7.50
N THR A 113 -10.47 10.02 -6.78
CA THR A 113 -11.75 9.38 -7.16
C THR A 113 -12.33 9.99 -8.44
N ASN A 114 -12.12 11.29 -8.69
CA ASN A 114 -12.55 11.93 -9.93
C ASN A 114 -11.73 11.50 -11.16
N LEU A 115 -10.69 10.67 -11.00
CA LEU A 115 -10.04 10.03 -12.14
C LEU A 115 -10.99 9.09 -12.88
N PHE A 116 -11.93 8.46 -12.17
CA PHE A 116 -12.90 7.54 -12.79
C PHE A 116 -13.90 8.25 -13.73
N SER A 117 -14.09 9.58 -13.63
CA SER A 117 -14.93 10.32 -14.58
C SER A 117 -14.34 10.37 -16.00
N ALA A 118 -13.08 9.96 -16.17
CA ALA A 118 -12.48 9.80 -17.50
C ALA A 118 -13.03 8.57 -18.27
N ILE A 119 -13.69 7.63 -17.60
CA ILE A 119 -14.26 6.44 -18.24
C ILE A 119 -15.44 6.87 -19.14
N PRO A 120 -15.41 6.55 -20.46
CA PRO A 120 -16.48 6.93 -21.37
C PRO A 120 -17.85 6.39 -20.93
N TYR A 121 -18.89 7.20 -21.16
CA TYR A 121 -20.31 6.91 -20.90
C TYR A 121 -20.71 6.78 -19.43
N ILE A 122 -19.99 6.00 -18.61
CA ILE A 122 -20.38 5.67 -17.23
C ILE A 122 -19.56 6.39 -16.16
N GLY A 123 -18.51 7.12 -16.53
CA GLY A 123 -17.53 7.67 -15.60
C GLY A 123 -18.13 8.61 -14.56
N GLN A 124 -18.95 9.58 -14.99
CA GLN A 124 -19.56 10.55 -14.06
C GLN A 124 -20.50 9.86 -13.07
N THR A 125 -21.37 8.97 -13.56
CA THR A 125 -22.29 8.19 -12.72
C THR A 125 -21.54 7.33 -11.70
N LEU A 126 -20.41 6.74 -12.08
CA LEU A 126 -19.58 5.94 -11.18
C LEU A 126 -18.98 6.79 -10.04
N VAL A 127 -18.51 7.99 -10.35
CA VAL A 127 -17.93 8.92 -9.37
C VAL A 127 -18.99 9.39 -8.37
N GLU A 128 -20.13 9.89 -8.85
CA GLU A 128 -21.21 10.36 -7.99
C GLU A 128 -21.81 9.23 -7.15
N TRP A 129 -21.92 8.03 -7.72
CA TRP A 129 -22.31 6.83 -6.97
C TRP A 129 -21.30 6.50 -5.87
N ALA A 130 -20.00 6.52 -6.19
CA ALA A 130 -18.93 6.25 -5.24
C ALA A 130 -18.86 7.30 -4.11
N TRP A 131 -19.14 8.58 -4.40
CA TRP A 131 -19.26 9.64 -3.40
C TRP A 131 -20.55 9.56 -2.58
N GLY A 132 -21.65 9.12 -3.21
CA GLY A 132 -22.99 9.19 -2.61
C GLY A 132 -23.59 10.58 -2.68
N GLY A 133 -23.20 11.36 -3.68
CA GLY A 133 -23.54 12.78 -3.83
C GLY A 133 -22.73 13.41 -4.95
N PHE A 134 -22.77 14.73 -5.04
CA PHE A 134 -22.13 15.50 -6.12
C PHE A 134 -20.66 15.86 -5.85
N SER A 135 -20.20 15.65 -4.62
CA SER A 135 -18.83 15.89 -4.18
C SER A 135 -18.47 14.94 -3.05
N VAL A 136 -17.17 14.87 -2.73
CA VAL A 136 -16.70 14.23 -1.50
C VAL A 136 -17.31 14.98 -0.30
N ASP A 137 -18.08 14.27 0.52
CA ASP A 137 -18.76 14.83 1.70
C ASP A 137 -19.05 13.71 2.73
N ASN A 138 -19.92 13.95 3.71
CA ASN A 138 -20.25 13.01 4.80
C ASN A 138 -20.67 11.61 4.33
N PRO A 139 -21.49 11.44 3.28
CA PRO A 139 -21.79 10.12 2.74
C PRO A 139 -20.53 9.37 2.26
N THR A 140 -19.52 10.08 1.76
CA THR A 140 -18.24 9.52 1.32
C THR A 140 -17.35 9.11 2.50
N LEU A 141 -17.29 9.93 3.54
CA LEU A 141 -16.46 9.64 4.72
C LEU A 141 -16.96 8.40 5.47
N THR A 142 -18.26 8.31 5.71
CA THR A 142 -18.92 7.18 6.40
C THR A 142 -18.66 5.84 5.70
N ARG A 143 -18.84 5.79 4.38
CA ARG A 143 -18.55 4.56 3.59
C ARG A 143 -17.06 4.26 3.52
N PHE A 144 -16.19 5.26 3.46
CA PHE A 144 -14.74 5.03 3.44
C PHE A 144 -14.26 4.46 4.77
N PHE A 145 -14.84 4.87 5.90
CA PHE A 145 -14.60 4.22 7.18
C PHE A 145 -15.03 2.75 7.16
N ALA A 146 -16.24 2.44 6.67
CA ALA A 146 -16.72 1.06 6.56
C ALA A 146 -15.83 0.19 5.66
N LEU A 147 -15.42 0.72 4.49
CA LEU A 147 -14.50 0.04 3.57
C LEU A 147 -13.11 -0.15 4.20
N HIS A 148 -12.56 0.89 4.82
CA HIS A 148 -11.25 0.82 5.48
C HIS A 148 -11.25 -0.20 6.63
N PHE A 149 -12.37 -0.36 7.32
CA PHE A 149 -12.52 -1.38 8.35
C PHE A 149 -12.60 -2.80 7.75
N LEU A 150 -13.33 -2.99 6.64
CA LEU A 150 -13.55 -4.29 6.02
C LEU A 150 -12.32 -4.84 5.29
N LEU A 151 -11.65 -4.02 4.49
CA LEU A 151 -10.60 -4.46 3.56
C LEU A 151 -9.39 -5.14 4.24
N PRO A 152 -8.91 -4.74 5.43
CA PRO A 152 -7.87 -5.47 6.17
C PRO A 152 -8.20 -6.94 6.44
N PHE A 153 -9.47 -7.26 6.74
CA PHE A 153 -9.91 -8.64 6.94
C PHE A 153 -9.98 -9.41 5.61
N MET A 154 -10.33 -8.72 4.51
CA MET A 154 -10.21 -9.29 3.17
C MET A 154 -8.74 -9.60 2.81
N ILE A 155 -7.80 -8.71 3.15
CA ILE A 155 -6.35 -8.94 2.99
C ILE A 155 -5.91 -10.16 3.79
N ALA A 156 -6.41 -10.35 5.02
CA ALA A 156 -6.12 -11.55 5.81
C ALA A 156 -6.60 -12.84 5.12
N GLY A 157 -7.83 -12.86 4.59
CA GLY A 157 -8.36 -13.99 3.83
C GLY A 157 -7.56 -14.26 2.54
N LEU A 158 -7.25 -13.22 1.77
CA LEU A 158 -6.41 -13.32 0.57
C LEU A 158 -4.99 -13.81 0.89
N THR A 159 -4.44 -13.46 2.06
CA THR A 159 -3.12 -13.93 2.50
C THR A 159 -3.13 -15.43 2.75
N LEU A 160 -4.22 -16.00 3.29
CA LEU A 160 -4.36 -17.45 3.43
C LEU A 160 -4.33 -18.13 2.05
N ILE A 161 -5.11 -17.63 1.08
CA ILE A 161 -5.13 -18.16 -0.29
C ILE A 161 -3.72 -18.07 -0.93
N HIS A 162 -3.05 -16.93 -0.77
CA HIS A 162 -1.70 -16.70 -1.28
C HIS A 162 -0.69 -17.72 -0.72
N LEU A 163 -0.76 -17.99 0.58
CA LEU A 163 0.10 -18.98 1.25
C LEU A 163 -0.27 -20.43 0.87
N THR A 164 -1.55 -20.74 0.67
CA THR A 164 -1.98 -22.06 0.18
C THR A 164 -1.34 -22.35 -1.17
N PHE A 165 -1.44 -21.45 -2.14
CA PHE A 165 -0.77 -21.63 -3.44
C PHE A 165 0.75 -21.73 -3.32
N LEU A 166 1.36 -20.98 -2.40
CA LEU A 166 2.80 -21.08 -2.15
C LEU A 166 3.19 -22.46 -1.59
N HIS A 167 2.35 -23.05 -0.74
CA HIS A 167 2.61 -24.34 -0.11
C HIS A 167 2.50 -25.52 -1.08
N GLU A 168 1.72 -25.38 -2.17
CA GLU A 168 1.67 -26.39 -3.25
C GLU A 168 3.04 -26.59 -3.92
N SER A 169 3.78 -25.51 -4.19
CA SER A 169 5.10 -25.58 -4.84
C SER A 169 6.27 -25.60 -3.85
N GLY A 170 6.07 -25.10 -2.64
CA GLY A 170 7.13 -24.66 -1.75
C GLY A 170 7.79 -23.35 -2.22
N SER A 171 8.71 -22.83 -1.39
CA SER A 171 9.43 -21.58 -1.66
C SER A 171 10.48 -21.72 -2.77
N ASN A 172 10.67 -20.65 -3.53
CA ASN A 172 11.83 -20.48 -4.42
C ASN A 172 13.10 -20.16 -3.60
N ASN A 173 14.28 -20.26 -4.23
CA ASN A 173 15.58 -19.95 -3.61
C ASN A 173 16.45 -19.06 -4.53
N PRO A 174 17.52 -18.44 -3.99
CA PRO A 174 18.36 -17.51 -4.76
C PRO A 174 19.03 -18.10 -6.00
N LEU A 175 19.31 -19.40 -6.02
CA LEU A 175 19.97 -20.04 -7.16
C LEU A 175 18.97 -20.35 -8.29
N GLY A 176 17.67 -20.43 -7.99
CA GLY A 176 16.61 -20.67 -8.98
C GLY A 176 16.54 -22.10 -9.50
N ILE A 177 17.22 -23.03 -8.81
CA ILE A 177 17.22 -24.48 -9.09
C ILE A 177 16.35 -25.21 -8.06
N VAL A 178 16.02 -26.47 -8.32
CA VAL A 178 15.24 -27.30 -7.38
C VAL A 178 16.05 -27.51 -6.10
N SER A 179 15.49 -27.15 -4.94
CA SER A 179 16.15 -27.27 -3.63
C SER A 179 15.70 -28.50 -2.81
N ASN A 180 15.04 -29.47 -3.44
CA ASN A 180 14.53 -30.66 -2.74
C ASN A 180 15.62 -31.50 -2.07
N CYS A 181 16.85 -31.47 -2.60
CA CYS A 181 17.99 -32.20 -2.05
C CYS A 181 18.55 -31.61 -0.75
N ASP A 182 18.18 -30.37 -0.39
CA ASP A 182 18.72 -29.66 0.77
C ASP A 182 17.62 -28.84 1.47
N LYS A 183 16.48 -29.49 1.73
CA LYS A 183 15.41 -28.90 2.53
C LYS A 183 15.71 -29.06 4.01
N ILE A 184 15.50 -27.98 4.76
CA ILE A 184 15.52 -27.97 6.22
C ILE A 184 14.11 -27.70 6.75
N PRO A 185 13.76 -28.19 7.96
CA PRO A 185 12.48 -27.86 8.58
C PRO A 185 12.37 -26.35 8.83
N PHE A 186 11.14 -25.82 8.82
CA PHE A 186 10.91 -24.39 9.07
C PHE A 186 11.36 -23.99 10.49
N HIS A 187 11.02 -24.80 11.48
CA HIS A 187 11.48 -24.65 12.86
C HIS A 187 12.71 -25.53 13.10
N PRO A 188 13.77 -25.03 13.76
CA PRO A 188 13.91 -23.69 14.36
C PRO A 188 14.46 -22.62 13.39
N TYR A 189 14.98 -23.03 12.23
CA TYR A 189 15.80 -22.20 11.37
C TYR A 189 15.13 -20.90 10.90
N PHE A 190 14.00 -21.02 10.20
CA PHE A 190 13.28 -19.86 9.68
C PHE A 190 12.46 -19.17 10.76
N THR A 191 12.03 -19.87 11.81
CA THR A 191 11.38 -19.23 12.97
C THR A 191 12.32 -18.22 13.65
N LEU A 192 13.56 -18.61 13.97
CA LEU A 192 14.55 -17.72 14.59
C LEU A 192 14.93 -16.56 13.64
N LYS A 193 15.11 -16.87 12.35
CA LYS A 193 15.39 -15.84 11.33
C LYS A 193 14.24 -14.82 11.21
N ASP A 194 12.99 -15.27 11.23
CA ASP A 194 11.83 -14.40 11.16
C ASP A 194 11.69 -13.54 12.42
N ILE A 195 11.95 -14.09 13.62
CA ILE A 195 11.99 -13.31 14.87
C ILE A 195 13.05 -12.21 14.78
N LEU A 196 14.26 -12.53 14.29
CA LEU A 196 15.28 -11.51 14.05
C LEU A 196 14.78 -10.44 13.06
N GLY A 197 14.14 -10.85 11.96
CA GLY A 197 13.52 -9.94 11.01
C GLY A 197 12.45 -9.04 11.66
N PHE A 198 11.64 -9.56 12.57
CA PHE A 198 10.66 -8.78 13.33
C PHE A 198 11.32 -7.72 14.20
N MET A 199 12.39 -8.06 14.91
CA MET A 199 13.15 -7.10 15.71
C MET A 199 13.76 -5.99 14.84
N LEU A 200 14.30 -6.36 13.67
CA LEU A 200 14.86 -5.40 12.69
C LEU A 200 13.80 -4.52 12.03
N LEU A 201 12.54 -4.96 11.94
CA LEU A 201 11.42 -4.13 11.47
C LEU A 201 10.91 -3.20 12.59
N LEU A 202 10.79 -3.75 13.80
CA LEU A 202 10.22 -3.04 14.95
C LEU A 202 11.11 -1.86 15.37
N LEU A 203 12.43 -2.01 15.35
CA LEU A 203 13.38 -0.96 15.71
C LEU A 203 13.15 0.32 14.89
N PRO A 204 13.26 0.34 13.55
CA PRO A 204 13.06 1.57 12.78
C PRO A 204 11.61 2.07 12.82
N LEU A 205 10.60 1.19 12.91
CA LEU A 205 9.20 1.61 13.08
C LEU A 205 9.00 2.39 14.39
N THR A 206 9.50 1.86 15.50
CA THR A 206 9.38 2.52 16.81
C THR A 206 10.26 3.75 16.90
N THR A 207 11.47 3.73 16.34
CA THR A 207 12.31 4.93 16.23
C THR A 207 11.58 6.04 15.48
N LEU A 208 10.96 5.74 14.34
CA LEU A 208 10.18 6.71 13.58
C LEU A 208 8.98 7.20 14.38
N ALA A 209 8.16 6.29 14.92
CA ALA A 209 6.93 6.62 15.64
C ALA A 209 7.16 7.40 16.95
N LEU A 210 8.33 7.28 17.57
CA LEU A 210 8.68 7.95 18.83
C LEU A 210 9.48 9.25 18.62
N PHE A 211 10.48 9.24 17.73
CA PHE A 211 11.39 10.38 17.58
C PHE A 211 11.05 11.31 16.42
N SER A 212 10.42 10.80 15.35
CA SER A 212 10.05 11.61 14.18
C SER A 212 8.73 11.16 13.55
N PRO A 213 7.62 11.16 14.32
CA PRO A 213 6.37 10.51 13.92
C PRO A 213 5.70 11.10 12.68
N ASN A 214 6.05 12.35 12.33
CA ASN A 214 5.47 13.09 11.21
C ASN A 214 6.42 13.19 10.01
N LEU A 215 7.59 12.54 10.03
CA LEU A 215 8.61 12.65 8.97
C LEU A 215 8.08 12.26 7.57
N LEU A 216 7.20 11.25 7.52
CA LEU A 216 6.67 10.71 6.26
C LEU A 216 5.30 11.28 5.87
N GLY A 217 4.67 12.09 6.73
CA GLY A 217 3.33 12.64 6.50
C GLY A 217 3.36 14.09 6.06
N ASP A 218 2.30 14.53 5.37
CA ASP A 218 2.19 15.92 4.91
C ASP A 218 1.65 16.86 6.01
N PRO A 219 2.32 18.01 6.29
CA PRO A 219 1.87 18.96 7.30
C PRO A 219 0.49 19.57 7.02
N GLU A 220 0.07 19.67 5.75
CA GLU A 220 -1.25 20.20 5.38
C GLU A 220 -2.39 19.32 5.93
N ASN A 221 -2.12 18.04 6.22
CA ASN A 221 -3.12 17.16 6.82
C ASN A 221 -3.37 17.43 8.32
N PHE A 222 -2.66 18.39 8.92
CA PHE A 222 -2.94 18.93 10.26
C PHE A 222 -3.87 20.16 10.24
N THR A 223 -4.33 20.58 9.07
CA THR A 223 -5.39 21.57 8.90
C THR A 223 -6.70 20.84 8.56
N PRO A 224 -7.83 21.13 9.24
CA PRO A 224 -9.13 20.56 8.88
C PRO A 224 -9.48 20.81 7.41
N ALA A 225 -10.15 19.84 6.78
CA ALA A 225 -10.59 19.97 5.40
C ALA A 225 -11.44 21.22 5.18
N ASN A 226 -11.10 22.01 4.16
CA ASN A 226 -11.88 23.14 3.69
C ASN A 226 -12.13 22.99 2.18
N PRO A 227 -13.37 22.68 1.76
CA PRO A 227 -13.72 22.52 0.35
C PRO A 227 -13.51 23.77 -0.52
N LEU A 228 -13.37 24.95 0.10
CA LEU A 228 -13.18 26.23 -0.59
C LEU A 228 -11.71 26.64 -0.71
N VAL A 229 -10.79 25.92 -0.06
CA VAL A 229 -9.36 26.26 -0.04
C VAL A 229 -8.54 25.05 -0.46
N THR A 230 -8.11 25.07 -1.73
CA THR A 230 -7.23 24.05 -2.29
C THR A 230 -5.78 24.29 -1.84
N PRO A 231 -5.08 23.28 -1.29
CA PRO A 231 -3.66 23.36 -1.01
C PRO A 231 -2.84 23.66 -2.26
N PRO A 232 -1.68 24.33 -2.13
CA PRO A 232 -0.86 24.72 -3.29
C PRO A 232 -0.36 23.51 -4.08
N HIS A 233 -0.06 22.40 -3.41
CA HIS A 233 0.47 21.17 -4.02
C HIS A 233 -0.25 19.92 -3.48
N ILE A 234 -1.34 19.52 -4.14
CA ILE A 234 -2.02 18.26 -3.82
C ILE A 234 -1.17 17.09 -4.34
N LYS A 235 -0.84 16.17 -3.44
CA LYS A 235 -0.13 14.92 -3.74
C LYS A 235 -0.62 13.80 -2.82
N PRO A 236 -0.54 12.54 -3.24
CA PRO A 236 -0.80 11.42 -2.36
C PRO A 236 0.41 11.16 -1.44
N GLU A 237 0.23 10.23 -0.50
CA GLU A 237 1.31 9.72 0.34
C GLU A 237 2.46 9.09 -0.49
N TRP A 238 3.66 9.06 0.10
CA TRP A 238 4.91 8.76 -0.62
C TRP A 238 4.87 7.45 -1.43
N TYR A 239 4.19 6.43 -0.90
CA TYR A 239 4.09 5.11 -1.52
C TYR A 239 3.24 5.12 -2.80
N PHE A 240 2.54 6.21 -3.13
CA PHE A 240 1.82 6.37 -4.40
C PHE A 240 2.52 7.32 -5.39
N LEU A 241 3.57 8.03 -4.99
CA LEU A 241 4.16 9.10 -5.81
C LEU A 241 4.70 8.60 -7.15
N PHE A 242 5.28 7.38 -7.20
CA PHE A 242 5.76 6.82 -8.47
C PHE A 242 4.64 6.69 -9.52
N ALA A 243 3.45 6.29 -9.08
CA ALA A 243 2.30 6.07 -9.95
C ALA A 243 1.62 7.42 -10.28
N TYR A 244 1.62 8.35 -9.32
CA TYR A 244 1.17 9.72 -9.52
C TYR A 244 2.03 10.47 -10.56
N ALA A 245 3.35 10.27 -10.56
CA ALA A 245 4.24 10.81 -11.59
C ALA A 245 3.88 10.27 -12.99
N ILE A 246 3.63 8.96 -13.10
CA ILE A 246 3.19 8.33 -14.35
C ILE A 246 1.87 8.92 -14.84
N LEU A 247 0.88 9.08 -13.94
CA LEU A 247 -0.41 9.71 -14.26
C LEU A 247 -0.21 11.11 -14.88
N ARG A 248 0.63 11.95 -14.27
CA ARG A 248 0.87 13.33 -14.72
C ARG A 248 1.74 13.44 -15.97
N SER A 249 2.48 12.39 -16.31
CA SER A 249 3.36 12.39 -17.49
C SER A 249 2.60 12.41 -18.82
N ILE A 250 1.32 12.04 -18.82
CA ILE A 250 0.49 11.97 -20.02
C ILE A 250 -0.49 13.15 -20.06
N PRO A 251 -0.41 14.05 -21.05
CA PRO A 251 -1.28 15.23 -21.17
C PRO A 251 -2.67 14.88 -21.73
N ASN A 252 -3.28 13.81 -21.21
CA ASN A 252 -4.64 13.37 -21.53
C ASN A 252 -5.24 12.69 -20.30
N LYS A 253 -6.43 13.10 -19.86
CA LYS A 253 -7.06 12.56 -18.64
C LYS A 253 -7.24 11.04 -18.71
N LEU A 254 -7.86 10.51 -19.77
CA LEU A 254 -8.08 9.08 -19.93
C LEU A 254 -6.75 8.32 -20.09
N GLY A 255 -5.84 8.82 -20.92
CA GLY A 255 -4.51 8.24 -21.13
C GLY A 255 -3.70 8.13 -19.85
N GLY A 256 -3.70 9.20 -19.03
CA GLY A 256 -3.05 9.20 -17.72
C GLY A 256 -3.67 8.18 -16.76
N VAL A 257 -5.01 8.08 -16.72
CA VAL A 257 -5.71 7.07 -15.88
C VAL A 257 -5.40 5.65 -16.32
N LEU A 258 -5.36 5.39 -17.62
CA LEU A 258 -4.97 4.09 -18.16
C LEU A 258 -3.50 3.76 -17.84
N ALA A 259 -2.60 4.74 -17.92
CA ALA A 259 -1.19 4.53 -17.57
C ALA A 259 -0.98 4.31 -16.07
N LEU A 260 -1.72 5.01 -15.21
CA LEU A 260 -1.77 4.77 -13.77
C LEU A 260 -2.23 3.33 -13.46
N ALA A 261 -3.31 2.88 -14.09
CA ALA A 261 -3.78 1.50 -13.92
C ALA A 261 -2.73 0.51 -14.43
N ALA A 262 -2.16 0.76 -15.62
CA ALA A 262 -1.14 -0.09 -16.23
C ALA A 262 0.14 -0.17 -15.38
N SER A 263 0.55 0.87 -14.66
CA SER A 263 1.77 0.86 -13.85
C SER A 263 1.75 -0.17 -12.73
N VAL A 264 0.56 -0.60 -12.31
CA VAL A 264 0.39 -1.68 -11.33
C VAL A 264 -0.06 -2.98 -12.01
N LEU A 265 -1.01 -2.92 -12.95
CA LEU A 265 -1.56 -4.10 -13.62
C LEU A 265 -0.54 -4.80 -14.53
N VAL A 266 0.52 -4.11 -14.97
CA VAL A 266 1.64 -4.72 -15.72
C VAL A 266 2.29 -5.86 -14.93
N LEU A 267 2.17 -5.90 -13.60
CA LEU A 267 2.65 -7.00 -12.78
C LEU A 267 2.04 -8.35 -13.19
N PHE A 268 0.77 -8.39 -13.61
CA PHE A 268 0.13 -9.62 -14.11
C PHE A 268 0.80 -10.15 -15.39
N LEU A 269 1.47 -9.29 -16.17
CA LEU A 269 2.15 -9.69 -17.39
C LEU A 269 3.53 -10.31 -17.14
N ALA A 270 4.10 -10.13 -15.94
CA ALA A 270 5.46 -10.58 -15.62
C ALA A 270 5.73 -12.08 -15.95
N PRO A 271 4.84 -13.05 -15.64
CA PRO A 271 5.07 -14.44 -15.96
C PRO A 271 5.10 -14.74 -17.47
N PHE A 272 4.36 -13.96 -18.27
CA PHE A 272 4.26 -14.13 -19.73
C PHE A 272 5.41 -13.47 -20.49
N LEU A 273 6.05 -12.46 -19.87
CA LEU A 273 7.20 -11.75 -20.42
C LEU A 273 8.54 -12.43 -20.08
N HIS A 274 8.54 -13.54 -19.34
CA HIS A 274 9.75 -14.31 -19.06
C HIS A 274 10.24 -15.06 -20.30
N LYS A 275 11.42 -14.67 -20.82
CA LYS A 275 12.07 -15.32 -21.97
C LYS A 275 13.37 -16.05 -21.64
N ALA A 276 13.91 -15.84 -20.45
CA ALA A 276 15.17 -16.46 -20.06
C ALA A 276 15.00 -17.98 -19.88
N LYS A 277 16.07 -18.73 -20.15
CA LYS A 277 16.12 -20.17 -19.81
C LYS A 277 16.40 -20.42 -18.32
N GLN A 278 16.87 -19.39 -17.60
CA GLN A 278 17.16 -19.42 -16.17
C GLN A 278 16.12 -18.61 -15.41
N ARG A 279 15.66 -19.15 -14.27
CA ARG A 279 14.62 -18.53 -13.44
C ARG A 279 15.07 -17.21 -12.81
N THR A 280 16.14 -17.24 -12.02
CA THR A 280 16.62 -16.08 -11.23
C THR A 280 17.51 -15.16 -12.06
N MET A 281 17.71 -13.92 -11.62
CA MET A 281 18.70 -13.00 -12.21
C MET A 281 20.12 -13.23 -11.66
N THR A 282 20.30 -14.09 -10.65
CA THR A 282 21.59 -14.37 -9.97
C THR A 282 22.74 -14.65 -10.92
N PHE A 283 22.49 -15.34 -12.04
CA PHE A 283 23.49 -15.66 -13.06
C PHE A 283 23.28 -14.93 -14.39
N ARG A 284 22.54 -13.81 -14.38
CA ARG A 284 22.22 -13.00 -15.57
C ARG A 284 22.64 -11.54 -15.38
N PRO A 285 23.93 -11.19 -15.54
CA PRO A 285 24.45 -9.85 -15.24
C PRO A 285 23.70 -8.71 -15.94
N LEU A 286 23.34 -8.88 -17.22
CA LEU A 286 22.56 -7.88 -17.96
C LEU A 286 21.17 -7.68 -17.36
N SER A 287 20.48 -8.75 -16.94
CA SER A 287 19.19 -8.64 -16.28
C SER A 287 19.30 -8.00 -14.88
N GLN A 288 20.40 -8.24 -14.15
CA GLN A 288 20.64 -7.57 -12.86
C GLN A 288 20.80 -6.07 -13.04
N LEU A 289 21.59 -5.63 -14.03
CA LEU A 289 21.75 -4.21 -14.34
C LEU A 289 20.41 -3.57 -14.69
N LEU A 290 19.62 -4.19 -15.57
CA LEU A 290 18.29 -3.69 -15.94
C LEU A 290 17.31 -3.64 -14.75
N PHE A 291 17.38 -4.61 -13.83
CA PHE A 291 16.59 -4.59 -12.61
C PHE A 291 16.95 -3.39 -11.72
N TRP A 292 18.24 -3.11 -11.52
CA TRP A 292 18.65 -1.97 -10.71
C TRP A 292 18.38 -0.63 -11.38
N ILE A 293 18.44 -0.56 -12.72
CA ILE A 293 17.95 0.59 -13.49
C ILE A 293 16.45 0.80 -13.26
N LEU A 294 15.64 -0.27 -13.28
CA LEU A 294 14.21 -0.18 -12.96
C LEU A 294 13.97 0.34 -11.53
N VAL A 295 14.71 -0.18 -10.55
CA VAL A 295 14.61 0.28 -9.15
C VAL A 295 14.99 1.77 -9.04
N ALA A 296 16.09 2.19 -9.65
CA ALA A 296 16.49 3.59 -9.68
C ALA A 296 15.44 4.48 -10.37
N ASN A 297 14.83 4.01 -11.46
CA ASN A 297 13.75 4.72 -12.14
C ASN A 297 12.52 4.88 -11.24
N LEU A 298 12.13 3.87 -10.46
CA LEU A 298 11.03 3.99 -9.49
C LEU A 298 11.34 5.03 -8.40
N PHE A 299 12.60 5.15 -7.94
CA PHE A 299 13.00 6.22 -7.04
C PHE A 299 12.91 7.60 -7.69
N ILE A 300 13.33 7.73 -8.96
CA ILE A 300 13.19 8.98 -9.72
C ILE A 300 11.72 9.35 -9.90
N LEU A 301 10.85 8.40 -10.27
CA LEU A 301 9.42 8.63 -10.38
C LEU A 301 8.80 9.05 -9.03
N THR A 302 9.26 8.46 -7.93
CA THR A 302 8.82 8.86 -6.58
C THR A 302 9.26 10.29 -6.24
N TRP A 303 10.47 10.69 -6.66
CA TRP A 303 10.97 12.05 -6.44
C TRP A 303 10.28 13.10 -7.31
N VAL A 304 9.93 12.75 -8.56
CA VAL A 304 9.22 13.63 -9.50
C VAL A 304 7.72 13.74 -9.17
N GLY A 305 7.14 12.71 -8.55
CA GLY A 305 5.75 12.68 -8.08
C GLY A 305 5.49 13.69 -6.97
#